data_AF-A0A5K1DSL2-F1
#
_entry.id   AF-A0A5K1DSL2-F1
#
_cell.length_a   1.000
_cell.length_b   1.000
_cell.length_c   1.000
_cell.angle_alpha   90.00
_cell.angle_beta   90.00
_cell.angle_gamma   90.00
#
_symmetry.space_group_name_H-M   'P 1'
#
loop_
_entity.id
_entity.type
_entity.pdbx_description
1 polymer ?
#
loop_
_entity_poly.entity_id
_entity_poly.type
_entity_poly.pdbx_seq_one_letter_code
_entity_poly.pdbx_strand_id
1 'polypeptide(L)'
;ACIFMKGNVEEGCVKKTFLRLKTIRRHKEFRMDRHVSSILRCSSEMAFWQKECQLWCELGTRGIAVELRRKGRGFFRSELVEDIVFSWKEVMRAPSLTVGRVITVVEKEGKAKLRVVVSMTPPVQAPYLLKCVPDRVTDDAGAMISDVILRMNKYRPQEGRWLSRTVLDHSGKECFVIRI
;
A
#
# COMPACT_ATOMS: atom_id res chain seq x y z
N ALA A 1 3.08 8.46 -0.95
CA ALA A 1 3.14 6.99 -1.10
C ALA A 1 4.58 6.54 -0.92
N CYS A 2 4.81 5.35 -0.36
CA CYS A 2 6.13 4.75 -0.24
C CYS A 2 6.19 3.46 -1.08
N ILE A 3 7.30 3.24 -1.78
CA ILE A 3 7.54 2.04 -2.56
C ILE A 3 8.75 1.32 -1.97
N PHE A 4 8.54 0.07 -1.59
CA PHE A 4 9.58 -0.85 -1.15
C PHE A 4 9.83 -1.89 -2.23
N MET A 5 11.08 -2.07 -2.63
CA MET A 5 11.48 -3.06 -3.62
C MET A 5 12.46 -4.01 -2.95
N LYS A 6 12.10 -5.31 -2.96
CA LYS A 6 12.94 -6.39 -2.48
C LYS A 6 13.22 -7.40 -3.58
N GLY A 7 14.47 -7.53 -4.01
CA GLY A 7 14.90 -8.50 -5.02
C GLY A 7 15.64 -9.68 -4.41
N ASN A 8 15.40 -10.88 -4.92
CA ASN A 8 16.24 -12.04 -4.69
C ASN A 8 16.67 -12.63 -6.05
N VAL A 9 17.96 -12.89 -6.21
CA VAL A 9 18.53 -13.46 -7.43
C VAL A 9 18.90 -14.90 -7.11
N GLU A 10 18.13 -15.85 -7.64
CA GLU A 10 18.39 -17.29 -7.55
C GLU A 10 19.30 -17.67 -8.72
N GLU A 11 20.59 -17.32 -8.60
CA GLU A 11 21.68 -17.58 -9.55
C GLU A 11 21.48 -17.07 -11.00
N GLY A 12 22.58 -16.58 -11.61
CA GLY A 12 22.56 -15.92 -12.92
C GLY A 12 22.35 -14.40 -12.81
N CYS A 13 23.41 -13.65 -13.10
CA CYS A 13 23.34 -12.19 -13.15
C CYS A 13 22.53 -11.76 -14.38
N VAL A 14 21.35 -11.17 -14.18
CA VAL A 14 20.55 -10.54 -15.24
C VAL A 14 21.31 -9.31 -15.75
N LYS A 15 22.27 -9.52 -16.65
CA LYS A 15 23.15 -8.45 -17.16
C LYS A 15 22.30 -7.48 -17.97
N LYS A 16 22.46 -6.17 -17.67
CA LYS A 16 21.92 -5.03 -18.43
C LYS A 16 20.43 -4.74 -18.30
N THR A 17 19.72 -5.24 -17.28
CA THR A 17 18.36 -4.75 -17.00
C THR A 17 18.35 -3.55 -16.03
N PHE A 18 17.21 -2.88 -15.88
CA PHE A 18 17.00 -1.81 -14.90
C PHE A 18 15.49 -1.64 -14.67
N LEU A 19 15.09 -1.16 -13.48
CA LEU A 19 13.71 -0.76 -13.27
C LEU A 19 13.51 0.71 -13.64
N ARG A 20 12.34 1.01 -14.18
CA ARG A 20 11.86 2.36 -14.42
C ARG A 20 10.51 2.53 -13.72
N LEU A 21 10.44 3.54 -12.85
CA LEU A 21 9.20 3.98 -12.26
C LEU A 21 8.51 4.99 -13.19
N LYS A 22 7.21 4.83 -13.39
CA LYS A 22 6.35 5.76 -14.15
C LYS A 22 5.07 6.02 -13.38
N THR A 23 4.52 7.23 -13.48
CA THR A 23 3.15 7.49 -13.04
C THR A 23 2.16 7.09 -14.15
N ILE A 24 0.96 6.63 -13.78
CA ILE A 24 -0.10 6.30 -14.75
C ILE A 24 -0.60 7.58 -15.45
N ARG A 25 -0.72 8.68 -14.69
CA ARG A 25 -1.08 10.00 -15.22
C ARG A 25 -0.05 11.03 -14.76
N ARG A 26 0.37 11.90 -15.68
CA ARG A 26 1.25 13.04 -15.37
C ARG A 26 0.55 13.98 -14.39
N HIS A 27 1.27 14.42 -13.36
CA HIS A 27 0.79 15.43 -12.42
C HIS A 27 1.90 16.46 -12.17
N LYS A 28 1.50 17.72 -11.93
CA LYS A 28 2.44 18.84 -11.78
C LYS A 28 3.26 18.76 -10.49
N GLU A 29 2.69 18.22 -9.43
CA GLU A 29 3.31 18.19 -8.10
C GLU A 29 4.02 16.85 -7.78
N PHE A 30 4.20 15.97 -8.77
CA PHE A 30 4.91 14.72 -8.53
C PHE A 30 6.38 15.00 -8.15
N ARG A 31 6.77 14.60 -6.93
CA ARG A 31 8.16 14.66 -6.46
C ARG A 31 8.60 13.29 -5.98
N MET A 32 9.85 12.95 -6.30
CA MET A 32 10.51 11.71 -5.88
C MET A 32 11.74 12.09 -5.08
N ASP A 33 11.82 11.61 -3.84
CA ASP A 33 12.82 12.07 -2.86
C ASP A 33 14.26 11.64 -3.22
N ARG A 34 14.41 10.51 -3.94
CA ARG A 34 15.71 10.05 -4.47
C ARG A 34 15.58 9.40 -5.85
N HIS A 35 16.50 9.74 -6.75
CA HIS A 35 16.70 8.96 -7.98
C HIS A 35 17.12 7.54 -7.62
N VAL A 36 16.31 6.55 -8.02
CA VAL A 36 16.66 5.13 -7.90
C VAL A 36 17.70 4.80 -8.99
N SER A 37 18.95 5.26 -8.83
CA SER A 37 20.03 4.94 -9.76
C SER A 37 20.56 3.52 -9.54
N SER A 38 20.73 2.82 -10.67
CA SER A 38 21.26 1.47 -10.92
C SER A 38 20.87 0.38 -9.91
N ILE A 39 19.88 -0.43 -10.30
CA ILE A 39 19.34 -1.54 -9.49
C ILE A 39 20.11 -2.85 -9.71
N LEU A 40 21.11 -2.88 -10.60
CA LEU A 40 21.83 -4.10 -10.96
C LEU A 40 23.35 -3.88 -11.05
N ARG A 41 23.99 -3.73 -9.90
CA ARG A 41 25.42 -4.06 -9.78
C ARG A 41 25.52 -5.32 -8.95
N CYS A 42 25.25 -6.47 -9.56
CA CYS A 42 25.43 -7.76 -8.93
C CYS A 42 26.91 -7.91 -8.53
N SER A 43 27.20 -7.74 -7.25
CA SER A 43 28.39 -8.32 -6.62
C SER A 43 27.96 -9.67 -6.05
N SER A 44 28.73 -10.70 -6.34
CA SER A 44 28.49 -12.06 -5.89
C SER A 44 28.66 -12.14 -4.37
N GLU A 45 27.53 -12.20 -3.66
CA GLU A 45 27.32 -12.82 -2.34
C GLU A 45 25.90 -12.43 -1.90
N MET A 46 24.96 -13.39 -1.96
CA MET A 46 23.54 -13.28 -1.55
C MET A 46 22.92 -11.88 -1.68
N ALA A 47 22.74 -11.42 -2.92
CA ALA A 47 22.25 -10.06 -3.20
C ALA A 47 20.75 -9.92 -2.90
N PHE A 48 20.40 -9.76 -1.63
CA PHE A 48 19.11 -9.22 -1.23
C PHE A 48 19.08 -7.74 -1.53
N TRP A 49 18.41 -7.36 -2.62
CA TRP A 49 18.20 -5.96 -2.95
C TRP A 49 17.11 -5.43 -2.02
N GLN A 50 17.38 -4.37 -1.25
CA GLN A 50 16.36 -3.63 -0.51
C GLN A 50 16.48 -2.15 -0.87
N LYS A 51 15.51 -1.61 -1.61
CA LYS A 51 15.41 -0.17 -1.86
C LYS A 51 14.05 0.35 -1.44
N GLU A 52 14.07 1.48 -0.76
CA GLU A 52 12.89 2.28 -0.45
C GLU A 52 12.90 3.54 -1.32
N CYS A 53 11.73 3.91 -1.83
CA CYS A 53 11.51 5.14 -2.58
C CYS A 53 10.25 5.83 -2.07
N GLN A 54 10.43 7.01 -1.51
CA GLN A 54 9.32 7.85 -1.06
C GLN A 54 8.89 8.79 -2.17
N LEU A 55 7.58 8.82 -2.39
CA LEU A 55 6.93 9.57 -3.46
C LEU A 55 5.89 10.51 -2.89
N TRP A 56 6.04 11.78 -3.22
CA TRP A 56 5.03 12.79 -2.98
C TRP A 56 4.23 12.91 -4.26
N CYS A 57 3.05 12.29 -4.25
CA CYS A 57 2.19 12.20 -5.43
C CYS A 57 0.74 12.44 -5.04
N GLU A 58 0.04 13.24 -5.86
CA GLU A 58 -1.39 13.44 -5.72
C GLU A 58 -2.18 12.22 -6.22
N LEU A 59 -3.40 12.04 -5.70
CA LEU A 59 -4.33 11.01 -6.17
C LEU A 59 -4.64 11.14 -7.67
N GLY A 60 -4.50 12.35 -8.23
CA GLY A 60 -4.62 12.62 -9.67
C GLY A 60 -3.63 11.84 -10.55
N THR A 61 -2.50 11.38 -10.01
CA THR A 61 -1.55 10.50 -10.74
C THR A 61 -2.12 9.11 -11.03
N ARG A 62 -3.26 8.74 -10.42
CA ARG A 62 -4.00 7.46 -10.53
C ARG A 62 -3.27 6.20 -10.08
N GLY A 63 -1.95 6.20 -10.06
CA GLY A 63 -1.12 5.07 -9.70
C GLY A 63 0.28 5.16 -10.26
N ILE A 64 1.03 4.07 -10.11
CA ILE A 64 2.40 3.92 -10.56
C ILE A 64 2.57 2.60 -11.30
N ALA A 65 3.36 2.63 -12.35
CA ALA A 65 3.88 1.47 -13.05
C ALA A 65 5.38 1.29 -12.73
N VAL A 66 5.76 0.06 -12.44
CA VAL A 66 7.15 -0.36 -12.29
C VAL A 66 7.48 -1.23 -13.48
N GLU A 67 8.29 -0.70 -14.39
CA GLU A 67 8.72 -1.38 -15.61
C GLU A 67 10.11 -1.99 -15.39
N LEU A 68 10.25 -3.29 -15.58
CA LEU A 68 11.55 -3.91 -15.81
C LEU A 68 11.93 -3.76 -17.28
N ARG A 69 13.07 -3.14 -17.53
CA ARG A 69 13.57 -2.87 -18.88
C ARG A 69 14.94 -3.47 -19.09
N ARG A 70 15.21 -3.89 -20.33
CA ARG A 70 16.53 -4.31 -20.78
C ARG A 70 17.19 -3.16 -21.55
N LYS A 71 18.46 -2.86 -21.24
CA LYS A 71 19.23 -1.89 -22.02
C LYS A 71 19.47 -2.46 -23.41
N GLY A 72 19.09 -1.71 -24.44
CA GLY A 72 19.48 -1.99 -25.81
C GLY A 72 21.01 -1.90 -25.98
N ARG A 73 21.54 -2.49 -27.05
CA ARG A 73 22.94 -2.24 -27.45
C ARG A 73 23.02 -0.89 -28.18
N GLY A 74 24.07 -0.09 -27.98
CA GLY A 74 24.28 1.15 -28.74
C GLY A 74 23.17 2.20 -28.55
N PHE A 75 22.72 2.82 -29.66
CA PHE A 75 21.73 3.91 -29.68
C PHE A 75 20.27 3.43 -29.57
N PHE A 76 20.04 2.13 -29.44
CA PHE A 76 18.69 1.57 -29.40
C PHE A 76 17.98 1.85 -28.06
N ARG A 77 16.69 2.20 -28.14
CA ARG A 77 15.83 2.37 -26.97
C ARG A 77 15.80 1.10 -26.11
N SER A 78 15.74 1.28 -24.80
CA SER A 78 15.54 0.17 -23.85
C SER A 78 14.26 -0.60 -24.17
N GLU A 79 14.30 -1.92 -24.12
CA GLU A 79 13.17 -2.83 -24.33
C GLU A 79 12.41 -3.04 -23.02
N LEU A 80 11.09 -3.20 -23.07
CA LEU A 80 10.29 -3.58 -21.90
C LEU A 80 10.32 -5.10 -21.76
N VAL A 81 10.69 -5.60 -20.58
CA VAL A 81 10.67 -7.05 -20.28
C VAL A 81 9.33 -7.41 -19.64
N GLU A 82 8.98 -6.71 -18.57
CA GLU A 82 7.77 -6.94 -17.79
C GLU A 82 7.41 -5.65 -17.05
N ASP A 83 6.13 -5.45 -16.74
CA ASP A 83 5.67 -4.34 -15.91
C ASP A 83 4.60 -4.78 -14.90
N ILE A 84 4.54 -4.02 -13.81
CA ILE A 84 3.46 -4.13 -12.83
C ILE A 84 2.90 -2.75 -12.54
N VAL A 85 1.58 -2.68 -12.42
CA VAL A 85 0.87 -1.42 -12.19
C VAL A 85 0.12 -1.48 -10.87
N PHE A 86 0.34 -0.48 -10.03
CA PHE A 86 -0.36 -0.26 -8.77
C PHE A 86 -1.28 0.95 -8.92
N SER A 87 -2.59 0.75 -8.84
CA SER A 87 -3.53 1.87 -8.85
C SER A 87 -3.76 2.40 -7.42
N TRP A 88 -3.92 3.70 -7.25
CA TRP A 88 -4.24 4.27 -5.93
C TRP A 88 -5.57 3.75 -5.38
N LYS A 89 -6.53 3.48 -6.27
CA LYS A 89 -7.81 2.88 -5.88
C LYS A 89 -7.64 1.49 -5.27
N GLU A 90 -6.75 0.68 -5.82
CA GLU A 90 -6.42 -0.64 -5.29
C GLU A 90 -5.69 -0.51 -3.95
N VAL A 91 -4.66 0.34 -3.87
CA VAL A 91 -3.91 0.55 -2.63
C VAL A 91 -4.81 1.09 -1.51
N MET A 92 -5.71 2.02 -1.80
CA MET A 92 -6.68 2.55 -0.81
C MET A 92 -7.73 1.54 -0.37
N ARG A 93 -7.99 0.49 -1.15
CA ARG A 93 -8.93 -0.57 -0.75
C ARG A 93 -8.26 -1.69 0.03
N ALA A 94 -6.93 -1.76 -0.01
CA ALA A 94 -6.19 -2.72 0.78
C ALA A 94 -6.33 -2.37 2.26
N PRO A 95 -6.66 -3.33 3.15
CA PRO A 95 -6.85 -3.08 4.58
C PRO A 95 -5.63 -2.42 5.26
N SER A 96 -4.42 -2.77 4.81
CA SER A 96 -3.15 -2.22 5.31
C SER A 96 -2.62 -1.05 4.49
N LEU A 97 -3.43 -0.53 3.55
CA LEU A 97 -3.03 0.47 2.55
C LEU A 97 -1.74 0.09 1.81
N THR A 98 -1.53 -1.22 1.66
CA THR A 98 -0.30 -1.81 1.15
C THR A 98 -0.64 -2.93 0.19
N VAL A 99 0.01 -2.92 -0.97
CA VAL A 99 -0.15 -3.94 -2.03
C VAL A 99 1.22 -4.43 -2.46
N GLY A 100 1.40 -5.74 -2.47
CA GLY A 100 2.63 -6.41 -2.91
C GLY A 100 2.42 -7.20 -4.19
N ARG A 101 3.37 -7.13 -5.11
CA ARG A 101 3.43 -7.95 -6.34
C ARG A 101 4.83 -8.47 -6.57
N VAL A 102 4.96 -9.50 -7.40
CA VAL A 102 6.25 -10.11 -7.74
C VAL A 102 6.40 -10.14 -9.26
N ILE A 103 7.52 -9.62 -9.74
CA ILE A 103 8.01 -9.75 -11.11
C ILE A 103 8.93 -10.97 -11.13
N THR A 104 8.70 -11.90 -12.06
CA THR A 104 9.55 -13.09 -12.19
C THR A 104 10.25 -13.05 -13.54
N VAL A 105 11.55 -12.81 -13.51
CA VAL A 105 12.39 -12.80 -14.70
C VAL A 105 12.96 -14.19 -14.88
N VAL A 106 12.64 -14.82 -16.01
CA VAL A 106 13.27 -16.06 -16.45
C VAL A 106 14.15 -15.72 -17.64
N GLU A 107 15.47 -15.77 -17.47
CA GLU A 107 16.43 -15.70 -18.57
C GLU A 107 17.09 -17.07 -18.77
N LYS A 108 17.70 -17.28 -19.95
CA LYS A 108 18.40 -18.53 -20.29
C LYS A 108 19.50 -18.91 -19.28
N GLU A 109 20.04 -17.93 -18.56
CA GLU A 109 21.16 -18.07 -17.62
C GLU A 109 20.75 -17.95 -16.14
N GLY A 110 19.45 -17.81 -15.80
CA GLY A 110 19.03 -17.67 -14.40
C GLY A 110 17.60 -17.19 -14.17
N LYS A 111 17.14 -17.27 -12.90
CA LYS A 111 15.81 -16.81 -12.47
C LYS A 111 15.95 -15.72 -11.39
N ALA A 112 15.37 -14.55 -11.65
CA ALA A 112 15.31 -13.47 -10.68
C ALA A 112 13.87 -13.20 -10.25
N LYS A 113 13.62 -13.07 -8.95
CA LYS A 113 12.32 -12.69 -8.39
C LYS A 113 12.45 -11.33 -7.73
N LEU A 114 11.65 -10.37 -8.19
CA LEU A 114 11.58 -9.04 -7.62
C LEU A 114 10.21 -8.84 -6.99
N ARG A 115 10.16 -8.75 -5.66
CA ARG A 115 8.99 -8.32 -4.92
C ARG A 115 8.96 -6.79 -4.86
N VAL A 116 7.86 -6.20 -5.29
CA VAL A 116 7.59 -4.77 -5.16
C VAL A 116 6.38 -4.59 -4.29
N VAL A 117 6.51 -3.76 -3.27
CA VAL A 117 5.46 -3.43 -2.32
C VAL A 117 5.24 -1.93 -2.39
N VAL A 118 3.99 -1.52 -2.56
CA VAL A 118 3.60 -0.12 -2.52
C VAL A 118 2.70 0.07 -1.32
N SER A 119 3.07 1.00 -0.44
CA SER A 119 2.24 1.45 0.66
C SER A 119 1.88 2.91 0.50
N MET A 120 0.76 3.31 1.08
CA MET A 120 0.33 4.69 1.07
C MET A 120 -0.13 5.11 2.45
N THR A 121 0.44 6.21 2.93
CA THR A 121 -0.14 6.94 4.07
C THR A 121 -1.50 7.46 3.62
N PRO A 122 -2.59 7.16 4.35
CA PRO A 122 -3.91 7.59 3.95
C PRO A 122 -3.96 9.11 3.83
N PRO A 123 -4.62 9.66 2.80
CA PRO A 123 -4.71 11.10 2.58
C PRO A 123 -5.62 11.82 3.60
N VAL A 124 -6.21 11.06 4.52
CA VAL A 124 -7.11 11.54 5.57
C VAL A 124 -6.27 11.81 6.83
N GLN A 125 -6.56 12.90 7.54
CA GLN A 125 -5.85 13.21 8.78
C GLN A 125 -5.94 12.06 9.80
N ALA A 126 -4.89 11.88 10.60
CA ALA A 126 -4.78 10.87 11.66
C ALA A 126 -6.02 10.68 12.57
N PRO A 127 -6.88 11.67 12.87
CA PRO A 127 -8.09 11.45 13.68
C PRO A 127 -9.16 10.57 13.03
N TYR A 128 -9.04 10.28 11.72
CA TYR A 128 -10.00 9.46 10.99
C TYR A 128 -9.59 7.99 10.86
N LEU A 129 -8.35 7.64 11.17
CA LEU A 129 -7.91 6.25 11.10
C LEU A 129 -8.59 5.36 12.16
N LEU A 130 -9.12 6.00 13.21
CA LEU A 130 -9.84 5.40 14.33
C LEU A 130 -10.89 6.40 14.86
N LYS A 131 -11.71 6.98 13.97
CA LYS A 131 -12.78 7.86 14.43
C LYS A 131 -13.81 7.02 15.18
N CYS A 132 -13.78 7.09 16.51
CA CYS A 132 -14.87 6.60 17.34
C CYS A 132 -16.09 7.48 17.08
N VAL A 133 -17.12 6.91 16.45
CA VAL A 133 -18.41 7.58 16.34
C VAL A 133 -19.08 7.52 17.72
N PRO A 134 -19.73 8.61 18.20
CA PRO A 134 -20.48 8.57 19.45
C PRO A 134 -21.44 7.39 19.49
N ASP A 135 -21.44 6.71 20.64
CA ASP A 135 -21.94 5.35 20.83
C ASP A 135 -23.41 5.16 20.47
N ARG A 136 -23.72 3.96 19.98
CA ARG A 136 -25.06 3.37 20.07
C ARG A 136 -25.03 2.39 21.23
N VAL A 137 -25.90 2.58 22.22
CA VAL A 137 -26.00 1.63 23.34
C VAL A 137 -26.52 0.31 22.79
N THR A 138 -25.87 -0.80 23.10
CA THR A 138 -26.26 -2.15 22.63
C THR A 138 -26.47 -3.07 23.82
N ASP A 139 -27.30 -4.10 23.66
CA ASP A 139 -27.47 -5.16 24.67
C ASP A 139 -26.36 -6.22 24.58
N ASP A 140 -26.43 -7.26 25.43
CA ASP A 140 -25.43 -8.33 25.49
C ASP A 140 -25.38 -9.19 24.20
N ALA A 141 -26.44 -9.13 23.39
CA ALA A 141 -26.51 -9.76 22.07
C ALA A 141 -25.97 -8.84 20.95
N GLY A 142 -25.61 -7.59 21.26
CA GLY A 142 -25.14 -6.59 20.30
C GLY A 142 -26.26 -5.89 19.52
N ALA A 143 -27.52 -6.03 19.94
CA ALA A 143 -28.64 -5.33 19.33
C ALA A 143 -28.73 -3.89 19.85
N MET A 144 -29.09 -2.94 18.98
CA MET A 144 -29.22 -1.53 19.36
C MET A 144 -30.34 -1.32 20.37
N ILE A 145 -30.04 -0.62 21.45
CA ILE A 145 -30.99 -0.18 22.46
C ILE A 145 -31.58 1.16 22.01
N SER A 146 -32.91 1.20 21.91
CA SER A 146 -33.63 2.40 21.49
C SER A 146 -33.52 3.56 22.50
N ASP A 147 -33.66 4.79 22.00
CA ASP A 147 -33.71 6.01 22.84
C ASP A 147 -34.79 5.96 23.92
N VAL A 148 -35.86 5.18 23.71
CA VAL A 148 -36.93 4.98 24.70
C VAL A 148 -36.39 4.27 25.93
N ILE A 149 -35.57 3.23 25.76
CA ILE A 149 -34.97 2.48 26.86
C ILE A 149 -33.94 3.35 27.61
N LEU A 150 -33.19 4.19 26.91
CA LEU A 150 -32.28 5.18 27.53
C LEU A 150 -33.04 6.20 28.39
N ARG A 151 -34.18 6.71 27.89
CA ARG A 151 -35.06 7.61 28.62
C ARG A 151 -35.63 6.94 29.87
N MET A 152 -36.07 5.69 29.76
CA MET A 152 -36.57 4.92 30.91
C MET A 152 -35.50 4.76 32.00
N ASN A 153 -34.22 4.63 31.61
CA ASN A 153 -33.09 4.59 32.55
C ASN A 153 -32.55 5.97 32.96
N LYS A 154 -33.30 7.06 32.72
CA LYS A 154 -32.90 8.44 33.04
C LYS A 154 -31.53 8.84 32.47
N TYR A 155 -31.15 8.27 31.33
CA TYR A 155 -29.83 8.46 30.71
C TYR A 155 -28.64 8.11 31.63
N ARG A 156 -28.86 7.34 32.70
CA ARG A 156 -27.76 6.79 33.47
C ARG A 156 -27.06 5.71 32.64
N PRO A 157 -25.72 5.64 32.63
CA PRO A 157 -25.00 4.50 32.09
C PRO A 157 -25.56 3.22 32.73
N GLN A 158 -25.94 2.23 31.93
CA GLN A 158 -26.44 0.97 32.49
C GLN A 158 -25.28 0.23 33.17
N GLU A 159 -25.46 -0.13 34.43
CA GLU A 159 -24.47 -0.93 35.16
C GLU A 159 -24.37 -2.34 34.54
N GLY A 160 -23.15 -2.79 34.27
CA GLY A 160 -22.88 -4.15 33.77
C GLY A 160 -23.06 -4.37 32.27
N ARG A 161 -23.18 -3.33 31.43
CA ARG A 161 -23.26 -3.46 29.96
C ARG A 161 -22.08 -2.81 29.24
N TRP A 162 -21.61 -3.49 28.20
CA TRP A 162 -20.46 -3.10 27.39
C TRP A 162 -20.69 -1.76 26.65
N LEU A 163 -19.74 -0.84 26.74
CA LEU A 163 -19.71 0.35 25.87
C LEU A 163 -19.24 -0.08 24.48
N SER A 164 -20.12 -0.05 23.47
CA SER A 164 -19.81 -0.45 22.09
C SER A 164 -19.48 0.74 21.20
N ARG A 165 -18.18 0.99 20.96
CA ARG A 165 -17.70 2.03 20.05
C ARG A 165 -17.55 1.50 18.62
N THR A 166 -18.25 2.10 17.67
CA THR A 166 -18.06 1.81 16.24
C THR A 166 -16.85 2.57 15.72
N VAL A 167 -15.86 1.83 15.21
CA VAL A 167 -14.66 2.38 14.58
C VAL A 167 -14.85 2.39 13.08
N LEU A 168 -14.72 3.56 12.46
CA LEU A 168 -14.70 3.69 11.00
C LEU A 168 -13.26 3.58 10.47
N ASP A 169 -13.09 2.95 9.32
CA ASP A 169 -11.85 2.96 8.56
C ASP A 169 -11.61 4.32 7.84
N HIS A 170 -10.49 4.43 7.14
CA HIS A 170 -10.14 5.64 6.36
C HIS A 170 -11.13 5.95 5.22
N SER A 171 -11.99 5.00 4.84
CA SER A 171 -13.04 5.18 3.84
C SER A 171 -14.40 5.52 4.46
N GLY A 172 -14.49 5.59 5.80
CA GLY A 172 -15.72 5.83 6.54
C GLY A 172 -16.59 4.58 6.73
N LYS A 173 -16.05 3.39 6.46
CA LYS A 173 -16.75 2.11 6.64
C LYS A 173 -16.50 1.54 8.04
N GLU A 174 -17.53 0.97 8.64
CA GLU A 174 -17.43 0.31 9.95
C GLU A 174 -16.44 -0.87 9.88
N CYS A 175 -15.45 -0.86 10.77
CA CYS A 175 -14.33 -1.80 10.76
C CYS A 175 -14.35 -2.71 11.99
N PHE A 176 -14.56 -2.16 13.20
CA PHE A 176 -14.60 -2.93 14.45
C PHE A 176 -15.53 -2.30 15.48
N VAL A 177 -16.03 -3.11 16.42
CA VAL A 177 -16.74 -2.65 17.63
C VAL A 177 -15.81 -2.88 18.82
N ILE A 178 -15.44 -1.83 19.54
CA ILE A 178 -14.75 -1.96 20.83
C ILE A 178 -15.81 -2.08 21.91
N ARG A 179 -15.76 -3.16 22.71
CA ARG A 179 -16.59 -3.37 23.89
C ARG A 179 -15.72 -3.14 25.14
N ILE A 180 -16.04 -2.14 25.95
CA ILE A 180 -15.35 -1.80 27.22
C ILE A 180 -16.30 -2.04 28.39
#